data_AF-A0A672FPU2-F1
#
_entry.id   AF-A0A672FPU2-F1
#
_cell.length_a   1.000
_cell.length_b   1.000
_cell.length_c   1.000
_cell.angle_alpha   90.00
_cell.angle_beta   90.00
_cell.angle_gamma   90.00
#
_symmetry.space_group_name_H-M   'P 1'
#
loop_
_entity.id
_entity.type
_entity.pdbx_description
1 polymer ?
#
loop_
_entity_poly.entity_id
_entity_poly.type
_entity_poly.pdbx_seq_one_letter_code
_entity_poly.pdbx_strand_id
1 'polypeptide(L)'
;CVVSAYADYMGFILTLNEGVKGKKVTCEYKVSETVEKLVDVLATMDRWIDETPPVDQPSRFGNKAYRTWFSKLDQEAEALVSSVLPADRMAAAPEIAVYLRESVGNPIRIDYGTGHEAAFAAFLCCLCKVGALRVDDQLAIVFTVFKKYLSVMRKLQRTYRMEPAGSQGVWGLDDFQFLPFIWGSSQFVDHPTLEPRHFIDERVVNEHHQDYMFLECIKFINEMKTGPFAEHSNQLWNISAVPSWSKVNQGLIRMYKAECLEKFPVIQHFKFGSLLSIQPVQP
;
A
#
# COMPACT_ATOMS: atom_id res chain seq x y z
N CYS A 1 14.19 23.11 -1.17
CA CYS A 1 14.72 22.48 0.05
C CYS A 1 13.99 21.15 0.20
N VAL A 2 14.68 20.00 0.09
CA VAL A 2 14.04 18.69 0.29
C VAL A 2 13.99 18.44 1.80
N VAL A 3 12.82 18.08 2.33
CA VAL A 3 12.65 17.77 3.76
C VAL A 3 13.09 16.34 4.05
N SER A 4 13.61 16.08 5.26
CA SER A 4 14.15 14.76 5.66
C SER A 4 13.14 13.64 5.44
N ALA A 5 11.88 13.87 5.83
CA ALA A 5 10.80 12.92 5.66
C ALA A 5 10.65 12.45 4.20
N TYR A 6 10.74 13.35 3.22
CA TYR A 6 10.61 13.00 1.80
C TYR A 6 11.79 12.14 1.35
N ALA A 7 13.00 12.51 1.73
CA ALA A 7 14.20 11.77 1.37
C ALA A 7 14.21 10.36 1.98
N ASP A 8 13.89 10.25 3.27
CA ASP A 8 13.75 8.98 3.99
C ASP A 8 12.67 8.10 3.36
N TYR A 9 11.48 8.66 3.13
CA TYR A 9 10.35 7.94 2.55
C TYR A 9 10.65 7.44 1.13
N MET A 10 11.15 8.31 0.24
CA MET A 10 11.51 7.90 -1.11
C MET A 10 12.67 6.91 -1.13
N GLY A 11 13.66 7.08 -0.25
CA GLY A 11 14.76 6.12 -0.08
C GLY A 11 14.26 4.74 0.31
N PHE A 12 13.30 4.68 1.24
CA PHE A 12 12.63 3.45 1.64
C PHE A 12 11.90 2.77 0.48
N ILE A 13 11.04 3.50 -0.25
CA ILE A 13 10.29 2.95 -1.40
C ILE A 13 11.25 2.38 -2.47
N LEU A 14 12.33 3.10 -2.79
CA LEU A 14 13.30 2.69 -3.80
C LEU A 14 14.16 1.51 -3.35
N THR A 15 14.51 1.45 -2.06
CA THR A 15 15.25 0.32 -1.48
C THR A 15 14.44 -0.97 -1.59
N LEU A 16 13.15 -0.93 -1.20
CA LEU A 16 12.28 -2.08 -1.37
C LEU A 16 12.06 -2.45 -2.84
N ASN A 17 11.92 -1.44 -3.71
CA ASN A 17 11.77 -1.64 -5.14
C ASN A 17 12.93 -2.43 -5.75
N GLU A 18 14.18 -2.11 -5.39
CA GLU A 18 15.34 -2.88 -5.84
C GLU A 18 15.38 -4.27 -5.16
N GLY A 19 15.01 -4.36 -3.88
CA GLY A 19 14.95 -5.62 -3.14
C GLY A 19 14.10 -6.68 -3.84
N VAL A 20 12.89 -6.31 -4.30
CA VAL A 20 11.94 -7.25 -4.95
C VAL A 20 12.19 -7.50 -6.43
N LYS A 21 13.20 -6.85 -7.02
CA LYS A 21 13.47 -6.93 -8.45
C LYS A 21 13.71 -8.35 -8.93
N GLY A 22 12.97 -8.75 -9.98
CA GLY A 22 13.06 -10.07 -10.61
C GLY A 22 12.59 -11.24 -9.73
N LYS A 23 11.90 -11.00 -8.60
CA LYS A 23 11.52 -12.04 -7.64
C LYS A 23 10.01 -12.22 -7.59
N LYS A 24 9.58 -13.48 -7.61
CA LYS A 24 8.19 -13.86 -7.31
C LYS A 24 7.90 -13.68 -5.83
N VAL A 25 6.64 -13.46 -5.49
CA VAL A 25 6.16 -13.49 -4.09
C VAL A 25 6.45 -14.84 -3.43
N THR A 26 6.50 -15.92 -4.21
CA THR A 26 6.74 -17.30 -3.75
C THR A 26 8.21 -17.69 -3.64
N CYS A 27 9.16 -16.77 -3.88
CA CYS A 27 10.57 -17.08 -3.70
C CYS A 27 10.92 -17.32 -2.21
N GLU A 28 12.05 -17.97 -1.96
CA GLU A 28 12.53 -18.17 -0.58
C GLU A 28 13.12 -16.86 -0.03
N TYR A 29 12.63 -16.45 1.13
CA TYR A 29 13.17 -15.34 1.91
C TYR A 29 12.93 -15.56 3.39
N LYS A 30 13.73 -14.90 4.23
CA LYS A 30 13.60 -15.00 5.69
C LYS A 30 12.38 -14.22 6.16
N VAL A 31 11.66 -14.80 7.11
CA VAL A 31 10.60 -14.14 7.87
C VAL A 31 11.10 -14.01 9.31
N SER A 32 11.19 -12.79 9.82
CA SER A 32 11.58 -12.52 11.21
C SER A 32 10.38 -12.50 12.14
N GLU A 33 10.63 -12.62 13.45
CA GLU A 33 9.59 -12.49 14.48
C GLU A 33 8.85 -11.14 14.39
N THR A 34 9.55 -10.05 14.06
CA THR A 34 8.92 -8.73 13.85
C THR A 34 7.93 -8.78 12.67
N VAL A 35 8.27 -9.48 11.60
CA VAL A 35 7.37 -9.65 10.44
C VAL A 35 6.15 -10.50 10.83
N GLU A 36 6.33 -11.58 11.59
CA GLU A 36 5.21 -12.39 12.09
C GLU A 36 4.25 -11.56 12.94
N LYS A 37 4.79 -10.76 13.88
CA LYS A 37 4.00 -9.84 14.71
C LYS A 37 3.24 -8.82 13.87
N LEU A 38 3.83 -8.30 12.78
CA LEU A 38 3.14 -7.40 11.85
C LEU A 38 1.99 -8.09 11.12
N VAL A 39 2.17 -9.36 10.73
CA VAL A 39 1.09 -10.17 10.15
C VAL A 39 -0.04 -10.38 11.17
N ASP A 40 0.28 -10.61 12.43
CA ASP A 40 -0.71 -10.75 13.51
C ASP A 40 -1.48 -9.46 13.79
N VAL A 41 -0.81 -8.31 13.74
CA VAL A 41 -1.46 -6.99 13.79
C VAL A 41 -2.46 -6.85 12.64
N LEU A 42 -2.06 -7.17 11.41
CA LEU A 42 -2.94 -7.10 10.25
C LEU A 42 -4.07 -8.14 10.31
N ALA A 43 -3.82 -9.33 10.86
CA ALA A 43 -4.83 -10.35 11.09
C ALA A 43 -5.86 -9.91 12.15
N THR A 44 -5.42 -9.18 13.18
CA THR A 44 -6.31 -8.57 14.17
C THR A 44 -7.22 -7.53 13.52
N MET A 45 -6.66 -6.66 12.68
CA MET A 45 -7.43 -5.67 11.91
C MET A 45 -8.45 -6.34 10.97
N ASP A 46 -8.06 -7.43 10.31
CA ASP A 46 -8.90 -8.26 9.44
C ASP A 46 -10.07 -8.90 10.20
N ARG A 47 -9.80 -9.48 11.37
CA ARG A 47 -10.83 -10.06 12.26
C ARG A 47 -11.84 -9.02 12.72
N TRP A 48 -11.40 -7.80 13.04
CA TRP A 48 -12.33 -6.74 13.42
C TRP A 48 -13.32 -6.38 12.30
N ILE A 49 -12.99 -6.62 11.04
CA ILE A 49 -13.92 -6.43 9.92
C ILE A 49 -15.07 -7.43 10.04
N ASP A 50 -14.75 -8.70 10.33
CA ASP A 50 -15.75 -9.77 10.49
C ASP A 50 -16.66 -9.51 11.70
N GLU A 51 -16.09 -8.97 12.78
CA GLU A 51 -16.82 -8.59 13.99
C GLU A 51 -17.63 -7.29 13.85
N THR A 52 -17.48 -6.57 12.73
CA THR A 52 -18.12 -5.27 12.52
C THR A 52 -18.85 -5.28 11.17
N PRO A 53 -19.92 -6.09 11.03
CA PRO A 53 -20.61 -6.26 9.76
C PRO A 53 -21.25 -4.95 9.26
N PRO A 54 -21.45 -4.79 7.95
CA PRO A 54 -22.14 -3.63 7.39
C PRO A 54 -23.53 -3.47 7.97
N VAL A 55 -23.90 -2.22 8.30
CA VAL A 55 -25.25 -1.89 8.79
C VAL A 55 -26.17 -1.50 7.65
N ASP A 56 -27.47 -1.75 7.81
CA ASP A 56 -28.46 -1.19 6.92
C ASP A 56 -28.47 0.35 7.05
N GLN A 57 -28.47 1.02 5.91
CA GLN A 57 -28.43 2.48 5.87
C GLN A 57 -29.07 3.02 4.59
N PRO A 58 -29.70 4.21 4.65
CA PRO A 58 -30.31 4.82 3.48
C PRO A 58 -29.28 5.32 2.45
N SER A 59 -28.03 5.56 2.86
CA SER A 59 -26.98 6.04 1.97
C SER A 59 -26.40 4.91 1.13
N ARG A 60 -26.32 5.14 -0.19
CA ARG A 60 -25.65 4.23 -1.14
C ARG A 60 -24.12 4.30 -1.10
N PHE A 61 -23.57 5.35 -0.46
CA PHE A 61 -22.13 5.57 -0.31
C PHE A 61 -21.55 4.78 0.87
N GLY A 62 -20.33 5.11 1.32
CA GLY A 62 -19.61 4.39 2.37
C GLY A 62 -20.48 3.96 3.57
N ASN A 63 -20.30 2.71 4.00
CA ASN A 63 -21.05 2.09 5.07
C ASN A 63 -20.56 2.59 6.45
N LYS A 64 -21.49 3.08 7.29
CA LYS A 64 -21.18 3.67 8.59
C LYS A 64 -20.52 2.70 9.58
N ALA A 65 -20.65 1.38 9.38
CA ALA A 65 -19.95 0.38 10.19
C ALA A 65 -18.42 0.54 10.13
N TYR A 66 -17.87 1.14 9.06
CA TYR A 66 -16.45 1.50 9.00
C TYR A 66 -16.01 2.39 10.16
N ARG A 67 -16.88 3.28 10.65
CA ARG A 67 -16.55 4.16 11.79
C ARG A 67 -16.38 3.36 13.07
N THR A 68 -17.19 2.33 13.26
CA THR A 68 -17.07 1.40 14.39
C THR A 68 -15.78 0.60 14.30
N TRP A 69 -15.44 0.10 13.11
CA TRP A 69 -14.17 -0.59 12.88
C TRP A 69 -12.97 0.34 13.12
N PHE A 70 -12.99 1.55 12.57
CA PHE A 70 -11.92 2.54 12.74
C PHE A 70 -11.76 2.95 14.21
N SER A 71 -12.86 3.10 14.96
CA SER A 71 -12.79 3.41 16.39
C SER A 71 -12.08 2.33 17.21
N LYS A 72 -12.18 1.05 16.82
CA LYS A 72 -11.39 -0.02 17.46
C LYS A 72 -9.89 0.20 17.18
N LEU A 73 -9.54 0.46 15.92
CA LEU A 73 -8.15 0.74 15.54
C LEU A 73 -7.60 1.98 16.27
N ASP A 74 -8.37 3.06 16.37
CA ASP A 74 -7.95 4.30 17.00
C ASP A 74 -7.57 4.09 18.48
N GLN A 75 -8.35 3.28 19.20
CA GLN A 75 -8.14 2.94 20.61
C GLN A 75 -6.96 1.98 20.81
N GLU A 76 -6.76 1.02 19.90
CA GLU A 76 -5.81 -0.08 20.05
C GLU A 76 -4.48 0.13 19.31
N ALA A 77 -4.37 1.16 18.46
CA ALA A 77 -3.21 1.34 17.57
C ALA A 77 -1.87 1.38 18.30
N GLU A 78 -1.79 2.05 19.46
CA GLU A 78 -0.54 2.11 20.24
C GLU A 78 -0.17 0.74 20.82
N ALA A 79 -1.14 -0.04 21.30
CA ALA A 79 -0.92 -1.38 21.81
C ALA A 79 -0.49 -2.35 20.68
N LEU A 80 -1.13 -2.25 19.50
CA LEU A 80 -0.74 -3.00 18.31
C LEU A 80 0.71 -2.70 17.91
N VAL A 81 1.09 -1.43 17.82
CA VAL A 81 2.46 -1.03 17.48
C VAL A 81 3.46 -1.48 18.56
N SER A 82 3.10 -1.32 19.82
CA SER A 82 3.89 -1.77 20.98
C SER A 82 4.20 -3.27 20.92
N SER A 83 3.27 -4.10 20.42
CA SER A 83 3.48 -5.54 20.27
C SER A 83 4.58 -5.92 19.27
N VAL A 84 4.86 -5.03 18.31
CA VAL A 84 5.85 -5.22 17.24
C VAL A 84 7.22 -4.67 17.63
N LEU A 85 7.26 -3.65 18.48
CA LEU A 85 8.50 -2.98 18.87
C LEU A 85 9.32 -3.81 19.87
N PRO A 86 10.66 -3.78 19.77
CA PRO A 86 11.51 -4.31 20.82
C PRO A 86 11.39 -3.44 22.09
N ALA A 87 11.63 -4.06 23.26
CA ALA A 87 11.40 -3.43 24.56
C ALA A 87 12.16 -2.11 24.77
N ASP A 88 13.34 -1.95 24.16
CA ASP A 88 14.17 -0.75 24.24
C ASP A 88 13.68 0.40 23.32
N ARG A 89 12.66 0.17 22.48
CA ARG A 89 12.14 1.14 21.50
C ARG A 89 10.68 1.52 21.71
N MET A 90 10.07 1.07 22.81
CA MET A 90 8.65 1.30 23.13
C MET A 90 8.27 2.79 23.18
N ALA A 91 9.21 3.67 23.52
CA ALA A 91 9.00 5.12 23.52
C ALA A 91 8.60 5.69 22.14
N ALA A 92 8.88 4.98 21.05
CA ALA A 92 8.49 5.38 19.70
C ALA A 92 7.04 4.97 19.34
N ALA A 93 6.39 4.12 20.14
CA ALA A 93 5.07 3.57 19.82
C ALA A 93 3.99 4.65 19.57
N PRO A 94 3.87 5.72 20.39
CA PRO A 94 2.82 6.71 20.18
C PRO A 94 2.94 7.43 18.83
N GLU A 95 4.17 7.77 18.41
CA GLU A 95 4.43 8.42 17.12
C GLU A 95 4.17 7.46 15.96
N ILE A 96 4.69 6.22 16.03
CA ILE A 96 4.52 5.22 14.98
C ILE A 96 3.04 4.84 14.78
N ALA A 97 2.26 4.77 15.86
CA ALA A 97 0.83 4.49 15.83
C ALA A 97 0.01 5.55 15.07
N VAL A 98 0.49 6.79 14.98
CA VAL A 98 -0.16 7.83 14.14
C VAL A 98 -0.19 7.37 12.69
N TYR A 99 0.93 6.88 12.16
CA TYR A 99 1.01 6.43 10.77
C TYR A 99 0.11 5.20 10.51
N LEU A 100 0.01 4.28 11.47
CA LEU A 100 -0.90 3.14 11.38
C LEU A 100 -2.37 3.60 11.30
N ARG A 101 -2.80 4.53 12.17
CA ARG A 101 -4.16 5.09 12.14
C ARG A 101 -4.49 5.79 10.82
N GLU A 102 -3.54 6.56 10.29
CA GLU A 102 -3.70 7.28 9.03
C GLU A 102 -3.65 6.36 7.79
N SER A 103 -3.30 5.07 7.96
CA SER A 103 -3.05 4.15 6.85
C SER A 103 -4.26 3.40 6.30
N VAL A 104 -5.45 3.61 6.84
CA VAL A 104 -6.61 2.71 6.59
C VAL A 104 -7.83 3.39 5.99
N GLY A 105 -7.75 4.70 5.73
CA GLY A 105 -8.85 5.51 5.19
C GLY A 105 -9.42 6.51 6.19
N ASN A 106 -10.33 7.36 5.76
CA ASN A 106 -10.90 8.42 6.60
C ASN A 106 -12.26 8.03 7.21
N PRO A 107 -12.46 8.07 8.55
CA PRO A 107 -13.71 7.66 9.19
C PRO A 107 -14.89 8.60 8.91
N ILE A 108 -14.64 9.87 8.61
CA ILE A 108 -15.71 10.84 8.35
C ILE A 108 -16.25 10.65 6.95
N ARG A 109 -15.35 10.66 5.95
CA ARG A 109 -15.67 10.54 4.53
C ARG A 109 -15.91 9.10 4.07
N ILE A 110 -15.40 8.11 4.81
CA ILE A 110 -15.46 6.68 4.48
C ILE A 110 -14.83 6.45 3.10
N ASP A 111 -13.65 7.05 2.91
CA ASP A 111 -12.85 6.96 1.70
C ASP A 111 -11.45 6.42 1.99
N TYR A 112 -10.80 5.90 0.95
CA TYR A 112 -9.42 5.40 0.99
C TYR A 112 -8.72 5.80 -0.32
N GLY A 113 -7.41 6.03 -0.27
CA GLY A 113 -6.62 6.36 -1.46
C GLY A 113 -5.13 6.33 -1.18
N THR A 114 -4.35 6.77 -2.16
CA THR A 114 -2.88 6.65 -2.16
C THR A 114 -2.17 7.40 -1.03
N GLY A 115 -2.79 8.43 -0.45
CA GLY A 115 -2.28 9.08 0.76
C GLY A 115 -2.29 8.17 2.00
N HIS A 116 -3.31 7.31 2.12
CA HIS A 116 -3.41 6.32 3.19
C HIS A 116 -2.43 5.15 2.96
N GLU A 117 -2.31 4.70 1.71
CA GLU A 117 -1.26 3.74 1.32
C GLU A 117 0.14 4.27 1.66
N ALA A 118 0.40 5.55 1.37
CA ALA A 118 1.66 6.20 1.72
C ALA A 118 1.89 6.27 3.24
N ALA A 119 0.83 6.47 4.04
CA ALA A 119 0.94 6.42 5.49
C ALA A 119 1.30 5.00 6.00
N PHE A 120 0.83 3.93 5.34
CA PHE A 120 1.27 2.57 5.68
C PHE A 120 2.76 2.35 5.36
N ALA A 121 3.22 2.83 4.20
CA ALA A 121 4.63 2.77 3.86
C ALA A 121 5.48 3.62 4.82
N ALA A 122 4.98 4.77 5.27
CA ALA A 122 5.61 5.58 6.31
C ALA A 122 5.68 4.85 7.66
N PHE A 123 4.61 4.14 8.05
CA PHE A 123 4.60 3.28 9.24
C PHE A 123 5.72 2.22 9.18
N LEU A 124 5.86 1.51 8.06
CA LEU A 124 6.92 0.52 7.86
C LEU A 124 8.32 1.16 7.81
N CYS A 125 8.44 2.34 7.19
CA CYS A 125 9.67 3.12 7.19
C CYS A 125 10.10 3.51 8.61
N CYS A 126 9.17 3.96 9.45
CA CYS A 126 9.44 4.29 10.85
C CYS A 126 9.91 3.06 11.66
N LEU A 127 9.32 1.89 11.43
CA LEU A 127 9.79 0.63 12.04
C LEU A 127 11.22 0.27 11.61
N CYS A 128 11.61 0.56 10.37
CA CYS A 128 13.00 0.42 9.92
C CYS A 128 13.92 1.44 10.61
N LYS A 129 13.49 2.70 10.73
CA LYS A 129 14.30 3.78 11.35
C LYS A 129 14.58 3.52 12.83
N VAL A 130 13.66 2.89 13.56
CA VAL A 130 13.88 2.50 14.98
C VAL A 130 14.58 1.14 15.13
N GLY A 131 14.87 0.45 14.01
CA GLY A 131 15.60 -0.82 13.99
C GLY A 131 14.77 -2.05 14.35
N ALA A 132 13.43 -1.93 14.39
CA ALA A 132 12.54 -3.07 14.61
C ALA A 132 12.50 -3.99 13.38
N LEU A 133 12.44 -3.39 12.18
CA LEU A 133 12.66 -4.05 10.90
C LEU A 133 14.08 -3.81 10.41
N ARG A 134 14.69 -4.81 9.77
CA ARG A 134 16.07 -4.76 9.28
C ARG A 134 16.15 -4.93 7.76
N VAL A 135 17.34 -4.73 7.21
CA VAL A 135 17.65 -4.93 5.78
C VAL A 135 17.27 -6.34 5.31
N ASP A 136 17.48 -7.35 6.15
CA ASP A 136 17.13 -8.73 5.81
C ASP A 136 15.61 -8.96 5.68
N ASP A 137 14.79 -8.05 6.21
CA ASP A 137 13.31 -8.14 6.13
C ASP A 137 12.75 -7.53 4.85
N GLN A 138 13.55 -6.88 3.99
CA GLN A 138 13.07 -6.13 2.82
C GLN A 138 12.09 -6.89 1.93
N LEU A 139 12.38 -8.17 1.64
CA LEU A 139 11.48 -9.01 0.85
C LEU A 139 10.19 -9.30 1.62
N ALA A 140 10.29 -9.63 2.90
CA ALA A 140 9.15 -9.96 3.74
C ALA A 140 8.25 -8.73 4.00
N ILE A 141 8.81 -7.53 4.05
CA ILE A 141 8.05 -6.28 4.13
C ILE A 141 7.10 -6.17 2.93
N VAL A 142 7.55 -6.46 1.71
CA VAL A 142 6.71 -6.33 0.51
C VAL A 142 5.83 -7.58 0.30
N PHE A 143 6.44 -8.76 0.27
CA PHE A 143 5.79 -10.01 -0.13
C PHE A 143 4.92 -10.64 0.96
N THR A 144 5.15 -10.29 2.23
CA THR A 144 4.35 -10.78 3.36
C THR A 144 3.49 -9.66 3.95
N VAL A 145 4.12 -8.62 4.51
CA VAL A 145 3.40 -7.58 5.28
C VAL A 145 2.54 -6.72 4.37
N PHE A 146 3.12 -6.10 3.34
CA PHE A 146 2.39 -5.23 2.43
C PHE A 146 1.34 -5.99 1.62
N LYS A 147 1.64 -7.23 1.17
CA LYS A 147 0.65 -8.12 0.56
C LYS A 147 -0.55 -8.38 1.49
N LYS A 148 -0.32 -8.72 2.77
CA LYS A 148 -1.40 -8.90 3.74
C LYS A 148 -2.17 -7.59 3.97
N TYR A 149 -1.49 -6.45 4.05
CA TYR A 149 -2.12 -5.13 4.16
C TYR A 149 -3.07 -4.87 2.99
N LEU A 150 -2.64 -5.09 1.74
CA LEU A 150 -3.50 -4.93 0.56
C LEU A 150 -4.74 -5.83 0.63
N SER A 151 -4.59 -7.07 1.11
CA SER A 151 -5.73 -7.97 1.33
C SER A 151 -6.73 -7.40 2.34
N VAL A 152 -6.26 -6.83 3.45
CA VAL A 152 -7.12 -6.17 4.44
C VAL A 152 -7.79 -4.94 3.85
N MET A 153 -7.05 -4.09 3.12
CA MET A 153 -7.60 -2.89 2.49
C MET A 153 -8.67 -3.23 1.45
N ARG A 154 -8.44 -4.23 0.59
CA ARG A 154 -9.44 -4.72 -0.37
C ARG A 154 -10.68 -5.28 0.33
N LYS A 155 -10.54 -5.89 1.51
CA LYS A 155 -11.69 -6.34 2.31
C LYS A 155 -12.45 -5.14 2.90
N LEU A 156 -11.78 -4.13 3.43
CA LEU A 156 -12.41 -2.88 3.90
C LEU A 156 -13.17 -2.18 2.77
N GLN A 157 -12.51 -1.98 1.62
CA GLN A 157 -13.07 -1.31 0.45
C GLN A 157 -14.38 -1.98 0.00
N ARG A 158 -14.40 -3.32 -0.09
CA ARG A 158 -15.60 -4.09 -0.45
C ARG A 158 -16.65 -4.10 0.64
N THR A 159 -16.27 -4.44 1.87
CA THR A 159 -17.20 -4.63 3.00
C THR A 159 -17.91 -3.33 3.33
N TYR A 160 -17.18 -2.23 3.38
CA TYR A 160 -17.72 -0.93 3.76
C TYR A 160 -17.98 0.01 2.58
N ARG A 161 -17.87 -0.47 1.34
CA ARG A 161 -18.15 0.31 0.12
C ARG A 161 -17.40 1.65 0.13
N MET A 162 -16.13 1.61 0.50
CA MET A 162 -15.33 2.82 0.68
C MET A 162 -15.17 3.55 -0.65
N GLU A 163 -15.23 4.87 -0.61
CA GLU A 163 -15.07 5.70 -1.80
C GLU A 163 -13.59 5.92 -2.14
N PRO A 164 -13.22 6.06 -3.42
CA PRO A 164 -11.88 6.45 -3.82
C PRO A 164 -11.53 7.89 -3.39
N ALA A 165 -10.56 8.06 -2.49
CA ALA A 165 -10.10 9.36 -2.02
C ALA A 165 -9.18 10.00 -3.05
N GLY A 166 -9.58 11.15 -3.60
CA GLY A 166 -8.76 11.89 -4.57
C GLY A 166 -8.63 11.21 -5.95
N SER A 167 -9.51 10.25 -6.26
CA SER A 167 -9.52 9.58 -7.57
C SER A 167 -9.76 10.57 -8.70
N GLN A 168 -8.99 10.40 -9.78
CA GLN A 168 -9.18 11.11 -11.04
C GLN A 168 -10.03 10.29 -12.04
N GLY A 169 -10.73 9.25 -11.56
CA GLY A 169 -11.45 8.29 -12.41
C GLY A 169 -10.50 7.63 -13.40
N VAL A 170 -10.86 7.67 -14.69
CA VAL A 170 -10.08 7.07 -15.79
C VAL A 170 -8.69 7.68 -15.99
N TRP A 171 -8.40 8.83 -15.35
CA TRP A 171 -7.10 9.49 -15.41
C TRP A 171 -6.16 9.09 -14.27
N GLY A 172 -6.67 8.41 -13.25
CA GLY A 172 -5.86 7.81 -12.19
C GLY A 172 -5.23 6.48 -12.63
N LEU A 173 -4.15 6.07 -11.97
CA LEU A 173 -3.56 4.75 -12.20
C LEU A 173 -4.51 3.62 -11.76
N ASP A 174 -5.04 3.76 -10.55
CA ASP A 174 -5.99 2.87 -9.87
C ASP A 174 -6.82 3.72 -8.90
N ASP A 175 -7.99 3.23 -8.50
CA ASP A 175 -8.90 3.98 -7.62
C ASP A 175 -8.31 4.18 -6.21
N PHE A 176 -7.48 3.24 -5.74
CA PHE A 176 -7.06 3.15 -4.35
C PHE A 176 -5.54 3.08 -4.16
N GLN A 177 -4.82 2.33 -5.01
CA GLN A 177 -3.43 1.91 -4.76
C GLN A 177 -2.44 2.46 -5.78
N PHE A 178 -1.15 2.55 -5.41
CA PHE A 178 -0.08 2.93 -6.33
C PHE A 178 1.17 2.07 -6.13
N LEU A 179 1.66 1.96 -4.89
CA LEU A 179 2.88 1.23 -4.54
C LEU A 179 2.94 -0.23 -5.05
N PRO A 180 1.86 -1.04 -5.06
CA PRO A 180 1.93 -2.40 -5.57
C PRO A 180 2.19 -2.46 -7.08
N PHE A 181 1.86 -1.41 -7.84
CA PHE A 181 2.23 -1.33 -9.25
C PHE A 181 3.72 -0.99 -9.43
N ILE A 182 4.29 -0.18 -8.53
CA ILE A 182 5.73 0.09 -8.52
C ILE A 182 6.48 -1.20 -8.18
N TRP A 183 6.27 -1.75 -6.99
CA TRP A 183 7.00 -2.95 -6.55
C TRP A 183 6.67 -4.17 -7.41
N GLY A 184 5.41 -4.33 -7.82
CA GLY A 184 4.98 -5.40 -8.71
C GLY A 184 5.61 -5.32 -10.09
N SER A 185 5.79 -4.12 -10.68
CA SER A 185 6.50 -3.99 -11.96
C SER A 185 8.00 -4.29 -11.83
N SER A 186 8.60 -4.06 -10.67
CA SER A 186 9.99 -4.46 -10.38
C SER A 186 10.17 -5.98 -10.38
N GLN A 187 9.18 -6.73 -9.88
CA GLN A 187 9.20 -8.21 -9.92
C GLN A 187 9.35 -8.77 -11.35
N PHE A 188 8.90 -8.03 -12.35
CA PHE A 188 8.94 -8.42 -13.76
C PHE A 188 10.16 -7.91 -14.53
N VAL A 189 11.06 -7.17 -13.91
CA VAL A 189 12.28 -6.74 -14.59
C VAL A 189 13.08 -7.98 -15.01
N ASP A 190 13.46 -8.02 -16.28
CA ASP A 190 14.13 -9.15 -16.94
C ASP A 190 13.32 -10.47 -16.95
N HIS A 191 12.00 -10.39 -16.80
CA HIS A 191 11.12 -11.57 -16.89
C HIS A 191 11.21 -12.22 -18.29
N PRO A 192 11.38 -13.55 -18.39
CA PRO A 192 11.75 -14.21 -19.66
C PRO A 192 10.63 -14.20 -20.73
N THR A 193 9.36 -14.13 -20.32
CA THR A 193 8.21 -14.30 -21.24
C THR A 193 7.13 -13.23 -21.09
N LEU A 194 6.72 -12.93 -19.85
CA LEU A 194 5.71 -11.91 -19.56
C LEU A 194 6.26 -10.49 -19.73
N GLU A 195 5.80 -9.82 -20.78
CA GLU A 195 5.94 -8.38 -21.07
C GLU A 195 4.73 -7.56 -20.55
N PRO A 196 4.81 -6.21 -20.46
CA PRO A 196 3.72 -5.35 -19.99
C PRO A 196 2.38 -5.57 -20.71
N ARG A 197 2.40 -5.79 -22.04
CA ARG A 197 1.15 -6.03 -22.81
C ARG A 197 0.33 -7.24 -22.35
N HIS A 198 0.90 -8.14 -21.54
CA HIS A 198 0.20 -9.34 -21.09
C HIS A 198 -0.65 -9.10 -19.84
N PHE A 199 -0.45 -8.03 -19.07
CA PHE A 199 -1.26 -7.84 -17.85
C PHE A 199 -2.73 -7.52 -18.15
N ILE A 200 -3.07 -7.16 -19.39
CA ILE A 200 -4.46 -6.96 -19.86
C ILE A 200 -5.09 -8.28 -20.38
N ASP A 201 -4.33 -9.36 -20.53
CA ASP A 201 -4.85 -10.68 -20.87
C ASP A 201 -5.33 -11.37 -19.60
N GLU A 202 -6.65 -11.54 -19.47
CA GLU A 202 -7.28 -12.13 -18.29
C GLU A 202 -6.76 -13.55 -17.99
N ARG A 203 -6.40 -14.33 -19.01
CA ARG A 203 -5.83 -15.68 -18.81
C ARG A 203 -4.48 -15.59 -18.12
N VAL A 204 -3.60 -14.70 -18.59
CA VAL A 204 -2.28 -14.48 -17.99
C VAL A 204 -2.42 -14.02 -16.54
N VAL A 205 -3.35 -13.10 -16.28
CA VAL A 205 -3.64 -12.62 -14.92
C VAL A 205 -4.09 -13.80 -14.04
N ASN A 206 -5.06 -14.59 -14.47
CA ASN A 206 -5.58 -15.72 -13.71
C ASN A 206 -4.53 -16.81 -13.45
N GLU A 207 -3.61 -17.05 -14.39
CA GLU A 207 -2.54 -18.03 -14.24
C GLU A 207 -1.41 -17.58 -13.30
N HIS A 208 -1.11 -16.27 -13.25
CA HIS A 208 0.12 -15.78 -12.62
C HIS A 208 -0.07 -14.82 -11.44
N HIS A 209 -1.29 -14.37 -11.13
CA HIS A 209 -1.52 -13.35 -10.10
C HIS A 209 -1.02 -13.71 -8.70
N GLN A 210 -0.90 -15.00 -8.36
CA GLN A 210 -0.43 -15.43 -7.04
C GLN A 210 1.08 -15.17 -6.83
N ASP A 211 1.86 -15.14 -7.92
CA ASP A 211 3.30 -14.93 -7.91
C ASP A 211 3.69 -13.44 -8.03
N TYR A 212 2.80 -12.60 -8.56
CA TYR A 212 3.13 -11.22 -8.94
C TYR A 212 2.09 -10.21 -8.44
N MET A 213 2.53 -9.31 -7.57
CA MET A 213 1.69 -8.29 -6.92
C MET A 213 1.00 -7.36 -7.93
N PHE A 214 1.68 -7.03 -9.04
CA PHE A 214 1.07 -6.21 -10.12
C PHE A 214 -0.16 -6.90 -10.69
N LEU A 215 -0.05 -8.19 -11.02
CA LEU A 215 -1.15 -8.98 -11.60
C LEU A 215 -2.25 -9.23 -10.56
N GLU A 216 -1.91 -9.35 -9.28
CA GLU A 216 -2.91 -9.42 -8.20
C GLU A 216 -3.77 -8.15 -8.13
N CYS A 217 -3.18 -6.96 -8.36
CA CYS A 217 -3.95 -5.72 -8.49
C CYS A 217 -4.83 -5.72 -9.74
N ILE A 218 -4.31 -6.16 -10.90
CA ILE A 218 -5.13 -6.25 -12.11
C ILE A 218 -6.31 -7.23 -11.92
N LYS A 219 -6.08 -8.38 -11.27
CA LYS A 219 -7.13 -9.33 -10.94
C LYS A 219 -8.24 -8.67 -10.13
N PHE A 220 -7.88 -7.87 -9.13
CA PHE A 220 -8.84 -7.13 -8.32
C PHE A 220 -9.61 -6.08 -9.13
N ILE A 221 -8.95 -5.34 -10.03
CA ILE A 221 -9.61 -4.40 -10.94
C ILE A 221 -10.66 -5.12 -11.79
N ASN A 222 -10.29 -6.25 -12.40
CA ASN A 222 -11.20 -7.03 -13.27
C ASN A 222 -12.39 -7.62 -12.51
N GLU A 223 -12.27 -7.86 -11.20
CA GLU A 223 -13.39 -8.29 -10.34
C GLU A 223 -14.33 -7.13 -9.98
N MET A 224 -13.79 -5.92 -9.86
CA MET A 224 -14.52 -4.75 -9.35
C MET A 224 -15.15 -3.89 -10.46
N LYS A 225 -14.58 -3.91 -11.66
CA LYS A 225 -15.01 -3.09 -12.80
C LYS A 225 -15.45 -3.97 -13.95
N THR A 226 -16.55 -3.57 -14.59
CA THR A 226 -17.14 -4.28 -15.73
C THR A 226 -16.95 -3.48 -17.01
N GLY A 227 -16.78 -4.17 -18.14
CA GLY A 227 -16.62 -3.55 -19.45
C GLY A 227 -15.17 -3.62 -19.97
N PRO A 228 -14.87 -3.00 -21.11
CA PRO A 228 -13.53 -3.01 -21.68
C PRO A 228 -12.51 -2.35 -20.75
N PHE A 229 -11.35 -3.00 -20.56
CA PHE A 229 -10.29 -2.50 -19.67
C PHE A 229 -9.83 -1.07 -20.02
N ALA A 230 -9.78 -0.75 -21.31
CA ALA A 230 -9.42 0.58 -21.81
C ALA A 230 -10.41 1.68 -21.35
N GLU A 231 -11.67 1.35 -21.10
CA GLU A 231 -12.69 2.34 -20.71
C GLU A 231 -12.64 2.65 -19.21
N HIS A 232 -12.38 1.64 -18.37
CA HIS A 232 -12.44 1.80 -16.92
C HIS A 232 -11.07 1.96 -16.23
N SER A 233 -9.99 1.64 -16.94
CA SER A 233 -8.60 1.67 -16.46
C SER A 233 -7.62 2.15 -17.54
N ASN A 234 -7.97 3.25 -18.22
CA ASN A 234 -7.25 3.77 -19.39
C ASN A 234 -5.75 4.05 -19.17
N GLN A 235 -5.34 4.55 -17.99
CA GLN A 235 -3.92 4.76 -17.69
C GLN A 235 -3.14 3.44 -17.68
N LEU A 236 -3.66 2.41 -17.00
CA LEU A 236 -3.08 1.07 -17.03
C LEU A 236 -3.12 0.49 -18.44
N TRP A 237 -4.20 0.69 -19.19
CA TRP A 237 -4.26 0.26 -20.59
C TRP A 237 -3.11 0.85 -21.42
N ASN A 238 -2.86 2.15 -21.31
CA ASN A 238 -1.74 2.80 -22.01
C ASN A 238 -0.37 2.29 -21.54
N ILE A 239 -0.22 1.99 -20.25
CA ILE A 239 1.01 1.40 -19.68
C ILE A 239 1.28 0.02 -20.26
N SER A 240 0.25 -0.74 -20.65
CA SER A 240 0.44 -2.07 -21.27
C SER A 240 1.21 -1.99 -22.60
N ALA A 241 1.19 -0.84 -23.28
CA ALA A 241 1.93 -0.61 -24.53
C ALA A 241 3.41 -0.23 -24.30
N VAL A 242 3.85 -0.03 -23.06
CA VAL A 242 5.26 0.28 -22.75
C VAL A 242 6.11 -0.97 -23.04
N PRO A 243 7.26 -0.84 -23.73
CA PRO A 243 7.95 -2.00 -24.30
C PRO A 243 8.69 -2.87 -23.30
N SER A 244 8.89 -2.45 -22.05
CA SER A 244 9.55 -3.27 -21.03
C SER A 244 9.14 -2.91 -19.61
N TRP A 245 9.17 -3.89 -18.71
CA TRP A 245 8.87 -3.69 -17.29
C TRP A 245 9.83 -2.74 -16.57
N SER A 246 11.11 -2.70 -16.97
CA SER A 246 12.04 -1.69 -16.48
C SER A 246 11.58 -0.27 -16.81
N LYS A 247 11.02 -0.04 -18.01
CA LYS A 247 10.49 1.28 -18.38
C LYS A 247 9.17 1.57 -17.67
N VAL A 248 8.31 0.57 -17.48
CA VAL A 248 7.09 0.68 -16.67
C VAL A 248 7.45 1.11 -15.25
N ASN A 249 8.37 0.41 -14.59
CA ASN A 249 8.78 0.70 -13.21
C ASN A 249 9.33 2.13 -13.07
N GLN A 250 10.26 2.53 -13.94
CA GLN A 250 10.81 3.89 -13.96
C GLN A 250 9.72 4.96 -14.20
N GLY A 251 8.78 4.68 -15.11
CA GLY A 251 7.64 5.55 -15.38
C GLY A 251 6.72 5.71 -14.17
N LEU A 252 6.38 4.59 -13.51
CA LEU A 252 5.54 4.57 -12.32
C LEU A 252 6.19 5.29 -11.14
N ILE A 253 7.50 5.16 -10.94
CA ILE A 253 8.23 5.92 -9.90
C ILE A 253 8.15 7.43 -10.15
N ARG A 254 8.30 7.88 -11.41
CA ARG A 254 8.14 9.30 -11.77
C ARG A 254 6.70 9.77 -11.58
N MET A 255 5.74 8.97 -12.01
CA MET A 255 4.32 9.26 -11.86
C MET A 255 3.91 9.31 -10.38
N TYR A 256 4.45 8.44 -9.52
CA TYR A 256 4.18 8.44 -8.09
C TYR A 256 4.65 9.74 -7.42
N LYS A 257 5.83 10.22 -7.78
CA LYS A 257 6.31 11.53 -7.31
C LYS A 257 5.33 12.65 -7.72
N ALA A 258 5.01 12.74 -9.01
CA ALA A 258 4.18 13.83 -9.54
C ALA A 258 2.71 13.78 -9.08
N GLU A 259 2.10 12.59 -9.09
CA GLU A 259 0.65 12.41 -8.88
C GLU A 259 0.26 12.00 -7.46
N CYS A 260 1.22 11.60 -6.62
CA CYS A 260 0.97 11.30 -5.21
C CYS A 260 1.73 12.28 -4.29
N LEU A 261 3.06 12.32 -4.37
CA LEU A 261 3.87 13.03 -3.36
C LEU A 261 3.95 14.55 -3.58
N GLU A 262 3.88 14.99 -4.83
CA GLU A 262 3.87 16.42 -5.21
C GLU A 262 2.44 16.95 -5.42
N LYS A 263 1.44 16.08 -5.24
CA LYS A 263 0.02 16.41 -5.39
C LYS A 263 -0.56 16.84 -4.05
N PHE A 264 -0.69 18.15 -3.85
CA PHE A 264 -1.16 18.72 -2.57
C PHE A 264 -2.46 18.06 -2.04
N PRO A 265 -3.54 17.86 -2.83
CA PRO A 265 -4.74 17.21 -2.35
C PRO A 265 -4.53 15.81 -1.76
N VAL A 266 -3.52 15.08 -2.23
CA VAL A 266 -3.18 13.72 -1.80
C VAL A 266 -2.30 13.76 -0.56
N ILE A 267 -1.23 14.56 -0.58
CA ILE A 267 -0.17 14.51 0.45
C ILE A 267 -0.41 15.45 1.63
N GLN A 268 -1.37 16.38 1.56
CA GLN A 268 -1.65 17.38 2.63
C GLN A 268 -1.95 16.76 4.01
N HIS A 269 -2.35 15.50 4.06
CA HIS A 269 -2.64 14.78 5.30
C HIS A 269 -1.45 14.01 5.88
N PHE A 270 -0.30 13.99 5.18
CA PHE A 270 0.92 13.34 5.65
C PHE A 270 1.40 14.00 6.95
N LYS A 271 1.65 13.18 7.98
CA LYS A 271 2.06 13.63 9.31
C LYS A 271 3.57 13.66 9.44
N PHE A 272 4.09 14.73 10.05
CA PHE A 272 5.51 14.88 10.34
C PHE A 272 5.75 14.78 11.85
N GLY A 273 6.83 14.12 12.22
CA GLY A 273 7.23 13.87 13.60
C GLY A 273 8.75 13.89 13.76
N SER A 274 9.25 13.19 14.76
CA SER A 274 10.70 13.05 14.97
C SER A 274 11.33 12.05 13.98
N LEU A 275 10.61 10.97 13.64
CA LEU A 275 11.10 9.92 12.75
C LEU A 275 11.02 10.32 11.28
N LEU A 276 9.98 11.04 10.88
CA LEU A 276 9.81 11.63 9.56
C LEU A 276 9.66 13.14 9.70
N SER A 277 10.80 13.81 9.71
CA SER A 277 10.88 15.24 10.02
C SER A 277 10.62 16.14 8.81
N ILE A 278 9.89 17.24 9.06
CA ILE A 278 9.73 18.34 8.08
C ILE A 278 10.99 19.21 7.95
N GLN A 279 11.98 19.01 8.84
CA GLN A 279 13.23 19.76 8.76
C GLN A 279 13.99 19.44 7.46
N PRO A 280 14.77 20.39 6.91
CA PRO A 280 15.63 20.16 5.77
C PRO A 280 16.53 18.93 5.96
N VAL A 281 16.79 18.20 4.87
CA VAL A 281 17.84 17.18 4.85
C VAL A 281 19.17 17.84 5.23
N GLN A 282 19.86 17.30 6.23
CA GLN A 282 21.22 17.74 6.55
C GLN A 282 22.17 17.32 5.41
N PRO A 283 23.09 18.20 4.96
CA PRO A 283 24.03 17.90 3.87
C PRO A 283 24.90 16.66 4.13
#